data_AF-A0A6A6N5J2-F1
#
_entry.id   AF-A0A6A6N5J2-F1
#
_cell.length_a   1.000
_cell.length_b   1.000
_cell.length_c   1.000
_cell.angle_alpha   90.00
_cell.angle_beta   90.00
_cell.angle_gamma   90.00
#
_symmetry.space_group_name_H-M   'P 1'
#
loop_
_entity.id
_entity.type
_entity.pdbx_description
1 polymer ?
#
loop_
_entity_poly.entity_id
_entity_poly.type
_entity_poly.pdbx_seq_one_letter_code
_entity_poly.pdbx_strand_id
1 'polypeptide(L)'
;MKFMKLGSKPDSFQSDADCVRYVSGELASDFIITVGDVKFYLHKFPLLSKSAHLQKSAAIGNGENTDEVDISDIPGGPAAFEICAKFCYGMIVTLNAYNVIAARCAAEYLGMNEH
;
A
#
# COMPACT_ATOMS: atom_id res chain seq x y z
N MET A 1 -20.81 10.19 12.62
CA MET A 1 -20.58 9.80 11.21
C MET A 1 -20.46 8.28 11.14
N LYS A 2 -21.15 7.60 10.21
CA LYS A 2 -21.00 6.14 10.06
C LYS A 2 -19.66 5.84 9.41
N PHE A 3 -18.99 4.79 9.89
CA PHE A 3 -17.72 4.29 9.35
C PHE A 3 -17.71 2.76 9.40
N MET A 4 -16.87 2.15 8.56
CA MET A 4 -16.60 0.72 8.53
C MET A 4 -15.15 0.49 8.92
N LYS A 5 -14.86 -0.57 9.67
CA LYS A 5 -13.49 -1.01 9.99
C LYS A 5 -13.21 -2.33 9.30
N LEU A 6 -12.06 -2.44 8.65
CA LEU A 6 -11.55 -3.67 8.04
C LEU A 6 -10.24 -4.05 8.74
N GLY A 7 -9.92 -5.35 8.81
CA GLY A 7 -8.68 -5.84 9.44
C GLY A 7 -8.77 -6.04 10.96
N SER A 8 -7.69 -6.55 11.55
CA SER A 8 -7.65 -6.92 12.98
C SER A 8 -6.35 -6.55 13.69
N LYS A 9 -5.25 -6.34 12.95
CA LYS A 9 -3.95 -5.95 13.52
C LYS A 9 -3.92 -4.45 13.83
N PRO A 10 -3.18 -4.01 14.86
CA PRO A 10 -2.97 -2.59 15.10
C PRO A 10 -2.23 -1.94 13.91
N ASP A 11 -2.41 -0.63 13.77
CA ASP A 11 -1.66 0.15 12.79
C ASP A 11 -0.20 0.28 13.23
N SER A 12 0.72 -0.15 12.38
CA SER A 12 2.17 -0.02 12.61
C SER A 12 2.87 0.79 11.53
N PHE A 13 2.11 1.51 10.69
CA PHE A 13 2.70 2.51 9.81
C PHE A 13 3.29 3.66 10.61
N GLN A 14 4.48 4.07 10.19
CA GLN A 14 5.15 5.27 10.66
C GLN A 14 5.39 6.19 9.47
N SER A 15 5.41 7.48 9.76
CA SER A 15 5.80 8.53 8.82
C SER A 15 6.96 9.30 9.41
N ASP A 16 8.03 9.45 8.62
CA ASP A 16 9.10 10.40 8.94
C ASP A 16 8.79 11.77 8.31
N ALA A 17 9.49 12.83 8.76
CA ALA A 17 9.30 14.20 8.29
C ALA A 17 9.54 14.38 6.78
N ASP A 18 10.25 13.45 6.13
CA ASP A 18 10.77 13.57 4.76
C ASP A 18 10.02 12.71 3.73
N CYS A 19 8.68 12.80 3.67
CA CYS A 19 7.86 12.08 2.66
C CYS A 19 8.09 10.56 2.61
N VAL A 20 8.63 9.97 3.69
CA VAL A 20 8.89 8.54 3.81
C VAL A 20 7.87 7.93 4.75
N ARG A 21 7.27 6.83 4.31
CA ARG A 21 6.39 5.98 5.12
C ARG A 21 6.94 4.57 5.17
N TYR A 22 6.84 3.93 6.33
CA TYR A 22 7.33 2.57 6.51
C TYR A 22 6.49 1.82 7.53
N VAL A 23 6.60 0.49 7.53
CA VAL A 23 5.97 -0.36 8.54
C VAL A 23 7.03 -0.78 9.55
N SER A 24 6.85 -0.40 10.83
CA SER A 24 7.74 -0.87 11.90
C SER A 24 7.64 -2.39 12.07
N GLY A 25 8.78 -3.06 12.16
CA GLY A 25 8.87 -4.49 12.35
C GLY A 25 10.31 -4.98 12.54
N GLU A 26 10.46 -6.28 12.77
CA GLU A 26 11.76 -6.94 12.98
C GLU A 26 12.49 -7.27 11.67
N LEU A 27 11.77 -7.24 10.54
CA LEU A 27 12.31 -7.51 9.22
C LEU A 27 12.65 -6.20 8.51
N ALA A 28 13.73 -6.23 7.73
CA ALA A 28 14.05 -5.14 6.82
C ALA A 28 13.02 -5.11 5.68
N SER A 29 12.65 -3.89 5.26
CA SER A 29 11.79 -3.69 4.08
C SER A 29 12.48 -4.23 2.83
N ASP A 30 11.76 -5.03 2.05
CA ASP A 30 12.22 -5.64 0.80
C ASP A 30 11.42 -5.13 -0.41
N PHE A 31 10.62 -4.07 -0.23
CA PHE A 31 9.85 -3.45 -1.30
C PHE A 31 9.71 -1.94 -1.10
N ILE A 32 10.06 -1.17 -2.13
CA ILE A 32 9.95 0.29 -2.17
C ILE A 32 8.89 0.65 -3.20
N ILE A 33 7.87 1.38 -2.78
CA ILE A 33 6.83 1.89 -3.68
C ILE A 33 6.82 3.40 -3.65
N THR A 34 6.98 4.03 -4.80
CA THR A 34 6.89 5.48 -4.96
C THR A 34 5.50 5.85 -5.44
N VAL A 35 4.87 6.79 -4.74
CA VAL A 35 3.57 7.37 -5.09
C VAL A 35 3.67 8.89 -5.03
N GLY A 36 3.82 9.53 -6.18
CA GLY A 36 4.16 10.96 -6.24
C GLY A 36 5.43 11.24 -5.45
N ASP A 37 5.36 12.17 -4.49
CA ASP A 37 6.52 12.57 -3.69
C ASP A 37 6.79 11.64 -2.50
N VAL A 38 5.98 10.61 -2.28
CA VAL A 38 6.07 9.75 -1.10
C VAL A 38 6.68 8.41 -1.43
N LYS A 39 7.71 8.02 -0.67
CA LYS A 39 8.28 6.67 -0.70
C LYS A 39 7.75 5.80 0.42
N PHE A 40 7.31 4.60 0.07
CA PHE A 40 6.81 3.58 0.99
C PHE A 40 7.80 2.42 1.09
N TYR A 41 8.40 2.22 2.25
CA TYR A 41 9.28 1.09 2.55
C TYR A 41 8.46 -0.02 3.22
N LEU A 42 8.16 -1.05 2.45
CA LEU A 42 7.19 -2.09 2.76
C LEU A 42 7.78 -3.49 2.52
N HIS A 43 6.93 -4.50 2.68
CA HIS A 43 7.26 -5.90 2.52
C HIS A 43 6.50 -6.48 1.31
N LYS A 44 7.18 -7.24 0.46
CA LYS A 44 6.60 -7.88 -0.73
C LYS A 44 5.46 -8.80 -0.36
N PHE A 45 5.66 -9.72 0.58
CA PHE A 45 4.69 -10.79 0.84
C PHE A 45 3.27 -10.29 1.16
N PRO A 46 3.06 -9.35 2.11
CA PRO A 46 1.73 -8.78 2.36
C PRO A 46 1.09 -8.15 1.12
N LEU A 47 1.86 -7.43 0.31
CA LEU A 47 1.34 -6.67 -0.83
C LEU A 47 1.09 -7.55 -2.06
N LEU A 48 2.09 -8.35 -2.43
CA LEU A 48 2.02 -9.21 -3.61
C LEU A 48 0.99 -10.32 -3.44
N SER A 49 0.69 -10.77 -2.22
CA SER A 49 -0.40 -11.75 -2.01
C SER A 49 -1.80 -11.19 -2.34
N LYS A 50 -1.96 -9.86 -2.40
CA LYS A 50 -3.26 -9.19 -2.50
C LYS A 50 -3.36 -8.18 -3.64
N SER A 51 -2.33 -8.00 -4.45
CA SER A 51 -2.34 -7.04 -5.57
C SER A 51 -1.74 -7.65 -6.84
N ALA A 52 -2.60 -7.94 -7.82
CA ALA A 52 -2.18 -8.43 -9.12
C ALA A 52 -1.34 -7.40 -9.90
N HIS A 53 -1.59 -6.11 -9.68
CA HIS A 53 -0.79 -5.05 -10.28
C HIS A 53 0.65 -5.10 -9.74
N LEU A 54 0.83 -5.06 -8.42
CA LEU A 54 2.16 -5.07 -7.80
C LEU A 54 2.92 -6.37 -8.10
N GLN A 55 2.23 -7.52 -8.19
CA GLN A 55 2.84 -8.77 -8.66
C GLN A 55 3.46 -8.63 -10.04
N LYS A 56 2.73 -8.03 -10.99
CA LYS A 56 3.22 -7.82 -12.36
C LYS A 56 4.38 -6.82 -12.38
N SER A 57 4.25 -5.70 -11.67
CA SER A 57 5.29 -4.67 -11.64
C SER A 57 6.60 -5.19 -11.03
N ALA A 58 6.52 -5.97 -9.96
CA ALA A 58 7.70 -6.59 -9.35
C ALA A 58 8.38 -7.64 -10.26
N ALA A 59 7.62 -8.27 -11.17
CA ALA A 59 8.14 -9.27 -12.10
C ALA A 59 8.81 -8.68 -13.36
N ILE A 60 8.47 -7.43 -13.73
CA ILE A 60 8.95 -6.76 -14.95
C ILE A 60 10.30 -6.04 -14.73
N GLY A 61 10.82 -5.98 -13.49
CA GLY A 61 12.08 -5.31 -13.16
C GLY A 61 13.30 -5.88 -13.91
N ASN A 62 13.78 -5.15 -14.91
CA ASN A 62 14.87 -5.53 -15.81
C ASN A 62 16.28 -5.42 -15.19
N GLY A 63 16.57 -6.20 -14.15
CA GLY A 63 17.94 -6.64 -13.84
C GLY A 63 18.79 -5.82 -12.86
N GLU A 64 18.35 -4.65 -12.37
CA GLU A 64 19.16 -3.88 -11.39
C GLU A 64 18.43 -3.51 -10.08
N ASN A 65 17.09 -3.50 -10.03
CA ASN A 65 16.32 -3.40 -8.78
C ASN A 65 14.88 -3.89 -8.99
N THR A 66 14.61 -5.17 -8.72
CA THR A 66 13.24 -5.77 -8.79
C THR A 66 12.33 -5.34 -7.62
N ASP A 67 12.85 -4.47 -6.77
CA ASP A 67 12.34 -4.21 -5.43
C ASP A 67 11.79 -2.79 -5.30
N GLU A 68 11.88 -1.96 -6.36
CA GLU A 68 11.33 -0.60 -6.42
C GLU A 68 10.31 -0.49 -7.56
N VAL A 69 9.14 0.09 -7.26
CA VAL A 69 8.05 0.30 -8.23
C VAL A 69 7.52 1.73 -8.09
N ASP A 70 7.24 2.38 -9.21
CA ASP A 70 6.54 3.66 -9.26
C ASP A 70 5.09 3.44 -9.73
N ILE A 71 4.12 3.92 -8.94
CA ILE A 71 2.68 3.90 -9.25
C ILE A 71 2.06 5.29 -9.03
N SER A 72 2.78 6.34 -9.39
CA SER A 72 2.36 7.73 -9.18
C SER A 72 1.03 8.11 -9.86
N ASP A 73 0.54 7.28 -10.79
CA ASP A 73 -0.76 7.41 -11.45
C ASP A 73 -1.94 6.80 -10.66
N ILE A 74 -1.70 6.25 -9.47
CA ILE A 74 -2.77 5.66 -8.64
C ILE A 74 -3.82 6.72 -8.24
N PRO A 75 -5.13 6.43 -8.43
CA PRO A 75 -6.20 7.34 -8.04
C PRO A 75 -6.22 7.54 -6.51
N GLY A 76 -6.40 8.79 -6.08
CA GLY A 76 -6.41 9.15 -4.66
C GLY A 76 -5.02 9.29 -4.01
N GLY A 77 -3.96 9.02 -4.77
CA GLY A 77 -2.58 9.30 -4.37
C GLY A 77 -2.09 8.54 -3.13
N PRO A 78 -1.08 9.07 -2.41
CA PRO A 78 -0.42 8.35 -1.32
C PRO A 78 -1.35 7.93 -0.19
N ALA A 79 -2.35 8.74 0.15
CA ALA A 79 -3.29 8.45 1.23
C ALA A 79 -4.20 7.25 0.89
N ALA A 80 -4.63 7.14 -0.37
CA ALA A 80 -5.43 6.00 -0.82
C ALA A 80 -4.58 4.73 -0.92
N PHE A 81 -3.33 4.85 -1.38
CA PHE A 81 -2.37 3.75 -1.38
C PHE A 81 -2.11 3.23 0.04
N GLU A 82 -1.89 4.12 1.02
CA GLU A 82 -1.63 3.73 2.42
C GLU A 82 -2.80 2.91 3.02
N ILE A 83 -4.05 3.27 2.72
CA ILE A 83 -5.24 2.50 3.11
C ILE A 83 -5.18 1.08 2.54
N CYS A 84 -4.85 0.95 1.24
CA CYS A 84 -4.74 -0.34 0.57
C CYS A 84 -3.58 -1.18 1.14
N ALA A 85 -2.43 -0.55 1.39
CA ALA A 85 -1.28 -1.19 2.00
C ALA A 85 -1.62 -1.70 3.41
N LYS A 86 -2.25 -0.89 4.26
CA LYS A 86 -2.72 -1.32 5.59
C LYS A 86 -3.64 -2.55 5.51
N PHE A 87 -4.56 -2.55 4.55
CA PHE A 87 -5.42 -3.71 4.31
C PHE A 87 -4.60 -4.96 3.96
N CYS A 88 -3.59 -4.84 3.08
CA CYS A 88 -2.72 -5.95 2.72
C CYS A 88 -1.97 -6.57 3.91
N TYR A 89 -1.60 -5.75 4.90
CA TYR A 89 -0.97 -6.21 6.14
C TYR A 89 -1.95 -6.81 7.17
N GLY A 90 -3.25 -6.70 6.91
CA GLY A 90 -4.32 -7.06 7.85
C GLY A 90 -4.49 -6.06 9.00
N MET A 91 -3.96 -4.84 8.85
CA MET A 91 -4.11 -3.76 9.82
C MET A 91 -5.52 -3.19 9.81
N ILE A 92 -5.93 -2.59 10.92
CA ILE A 92 -7.22 -1.93 11.01
C ILE A 92 -7.25 -0.70 10.10
N VAL A 93 -8.18 -0.68 9.15
CA VAL A 93 -8.42 0.43 8.23
C VAL A 93 -9.82 0.97 8.44
N THR A 94 -9.97 2.28 8.61
CA THR A 94 -11.28 2.92 8.82
C THR A 94 -11.75 3.59 7.52
N LEU A 95 -12.80 3.04 6.93
CA LEU A 95 -13.46 3.59 5.75
C LEU A 95 -14.66 4.44 6.15
N ASN A 96 -14.78 5.61 5.53
CA ASN A 96 -15.84 6.57 5.77
C ASN A 96 -16.13 7.39 4.51
N ALA A 97 -17.12 8.28 4.58
CA ALA A 97 -17.58 9.05 3.42
C ALA A 97 -16.48 9.90 2.73
N TYR A 98 -15.40 10.25 3.42
CA TYR A 98 -14.30 11.05 2.87
C TYR A 98 -13.25 10.23 2.12
N ASN A 99 -13.05 8.96 2.48
CA ASN A 99 -11.95 8.16 1.92
C ASN A 99 -12.42 6.92 1.14
N VAL A 100 -13.68 6.50 1.27
CA VAL A 100 -14.18 5.24 0.70
C VAL A 100 -14.08 5.20 -0.83
N ILE A 101 -14.32 6.32 -1.51
CA ILE A 101 -14.24 6.40 -2.98
C ILE A 101 -12.78 6.26 -3.43
N ALA A 102 -11.88 7.04 -2.84
CA ALA A 102 -10.45 7.00 -3.17
C ALA A 102 -9.86 5.61 -2.88
N ALA A 103 -10.18 5.02 -1.73
CA ALA A 103 -9.76 3.67 -1.37
C ALA A 103 -10.25 2.60 -2.36
N ARG A 104 -11.53 2.66 -2.77
CA ARG A 104 -12.09 1.72 -3.75
C ARG A 104 -11.38 1.85 -5.11
N CYS A 105 -11.19 3.07 -5.60
CA CYS A 105 -10.50 3.31 -6.87
C CYS A 105 -9.04 2.84 -6.83
N ALA A 106 -8.34 3.09 -5.73
CA ALA A 106 -6.97 2.62 -5.53
C ALA A 106 -6.90 1.08 -5.49
N ALA A 107 -7.81 0.42 -4.77
CA ALA A 107 -7.88 -1.03 -4.72
C ALA A 107 -8.17 -1.66 -6.10
N GLU A 108 -9.01 -1.02 -6.90
CA GLU A 108 -9.30 -1.42 -8.28
C GLU A 108 -8.07 -1.25 -9.18
N TYR A 109 -7.38 -0.11 -9.12
CA TYR A 109 -6.11 0.13 -9.82
C TYR A 109 -5.03 -0.91 -9.47
N LEU A 110 -4.92 -1.26 -8.17
CA LEU A 110 -3.99 -2.25 -7.66
C LEU A 110 -4.40 -3.70 -8.01
N GLY A 111 -5.59 -3.91 -8.57
CA GLY A 111 -6.13 -5.22 -8.88
C GLY A 111 -6.25 -6.10 -7.63
N MET A 112 -6.75 -5.53 -6.54
CA MET A 112 -6.86 -6.24 -5.26
C MET A 112 -8.04 -7.21 -5.23
N ASN A 113 -7.80 -8.40 -4.69
CA ASN A 113 -8.81 -9.42 -4.47
C ASN A 113 -8.81 -9.89 -2.99
N GLU A 114 -9.92 -10.48 -2.55
CA GLU A 114 -10.15 -10.84 -1.15
C GLU A 114 -9.86 -12.31 -0.80
N HIS A 115 -9.08 -13.01 -1.63
CA HIS A 115 -8.77 -14.43 -1.40
C HIS A 115 -7.89 -14.65 -0.16
#